data_AF-A0A1Q3V5U4-F1
#
_entry.id   AF-A0A1Q3V5U4-F1
#
_cell.length_a   1.000
_cell.length_b   1.000
_cell.length_c   1.000
_cell.angle_alpha   90.00
_cell.angle_beta   90.00
_cell.angle_gamma   90.00
#
_symmetry.space_group_name_H-M   'P 1'
#
loop_
_entity.id
_entity.type
_entity.pdbx_description
1 polymer ?
#
loop_
_entity_poly.entity_id
_entity_poly.type
_entity_poly.pdbx_seq_one_letter_code
_entity_poly.pdbx_strand_id
1 'polypeptide(L)'
;MTAVERITFHPGQQEPPACFALIEGWGRPEDTEVWMKDGQARLRIPAPPSGSAYLVLGLRAPAAPSRRGLTVMAGERVLGRYHVTGPTTRAIRLPAELAGTPEGLVLTFLAGDGPVNLRFAALQPDHPAAPPPPADDDGSDRALMLRFESLGENCEFGLVQRAYGAEPIGLMRFASTDLRRLLLALDGGFAGIGAPEALTVEVSKDEYMVSDRVYGLHYHAWVLTRDMSAEEVHAREVRRVPFLVRKLTEDLAGGHKIFVRSSRGIETEEEAYALVPSLRRWGPNELLFVLQADAAHAPGTVERRAPGFLVGYVERFAPGENAHDFLAPQWRAICRAAEALVWPAAAPADRGHGTPRMAALRGP
;
A
#
# COMPACT_ATOMS: atom_id res chain seq x y z
N MET A 1 0.28 4.94 -28.95
CA MET A 1 1.51 5.40 -28.28
C MET A 1 1.44 6.90 -28.15
N THR A 2 1.22 7.38 -26.95
CA THR A 2 1.43 8.77 -26.55
C THR A 2 2.21 8.69 -25.25
N ALA A 3 3.48 9.10 -25.30
CA ALA A 3 4.36 9.10 -24.15
C ALA A 3 3.79 10.07 -23.11
N VAL A 4 3.49 9.57 -21.91
CA VAL A 4 3.18 10.41 -20.75
C VAL A 4 4.53 10.82 -20.18
N GLU A 5 4.94 12.06 -20.43
CA GLU A 5 6.10 12.64 -19.76
C GLU A 5 5.80 12.75 -18.26
N ARG A 6 6.49 11.91 -17.48
CA ARG A 6 6.52 11.97 -16.03
C ARG A 6 7.33 13.20 -15.63
N ILE A 7 6.65 14.19 -15.09
CA ILE A 7 7.29 15.42 -14.67
C ILE A 7 7.35 15.46 -13.16
N THR A 8 8.56 15.28 -12.63
CA THR A 8 8.86 15.28 -11.19
C THR A 8 9.67 16.53 -10.88
N PHE A 9 9.28 17.26 -9.83
CA PHE A 9 10.02 18.44 -9.38
C PHE A 9 11.11 18.02 -8.39
N HIS A 10 12.37 18.22 -8.77
CA HIS A 10 13.52 17.83 -7.94
C HIS A 10 14.03 19.00 -7.08
N PRO A 11 14.59 18.74 -5.89
CA PRO A 11 15.25 19.76 -5.09
C PRO A 11 16.36 20.46 -5.89
N GLY A 12 16.25 21.78 -6.05
CA GLY A 12 17.22 22.61 -6.80
C GLY A 12 16.73 23.16 -8.14
N GLN A 13 15.54 22.79 -8.62
CA GLN A 13 14.92 23.46 -9.78
C GLN A 13 14.23 24.77 -9.35
N GLN A 14 14.68 25.91 -9.88
CA GLN A 14 14.13 27.23 -9.55
C GLN A 14 12.80 27.56 -10.25
N GLU A 15 12.38 26.79 -11.26
CA GLU A 15 11.18 27.07 -12.07
C GLU A 15 10.31 25.83 -12.29
N PRO A 16 8.96 25.95 -12.22
CA PRO A 16 8.01 24.87 -12.51
C PRO A 16 8.37 24.15 -13.81
N PRO A 17 7.97 22.89 -13.99
CA PRO A 17 8.20 22.23 -15.27
C PRO A 17 7.58 23.07 -16.38
N ALA A 18 8.19 23.11 -17.57
CA ALA A 18 7.81 24.02 -18.67
C ALA A 18 6.31 23.98 -19.06
N CYS A 19 5.58 22.94 -18.67
CA CYS A 19 4.17 22.75 -18.93
C CYS A 19 3.23 23.34 -17.85
N PHE A 20 3.74 23.73 -16.68
CA PHE A 20 3.00 24.42 -15.61
C PHE A 20 3.40 25.89 -15.57
N ALA A 21 2.42 26.80 -15.57
CA ALA A 21 2.70 28.23 -15.44
C ALA A 21 2.02 28.80 -14.19
N LEU A 22 2.81 29.33 -13.26
CA LEU A 22 2.33 30.16 -12.17
C LEU A 22 1.86 31.49 -12.78
N ILE A 23 0.56 31.76 -12.77
CA ILE A 23 0.00 32.94 -13.45
C ILE A 23 0.09 34.17 -12.54
N GLU A 24 -0.67 34.16 -11.45
CA GLU A 24 -0.80 35.28 -10.52
C GLU A 24 -1.01 34.78 -9.09
N GLY A 25 -0.71 35.62 -8.11
CA GLY A 25 -0.91 35.30 -6.69
C GLY A 25 0.09 34.31 -6.11
N TRP A 26 1.29 34.17 -6.70
CA TRP A 26 2.35 33.30 -6.17
C TRP A 26 3.53 34.08 -5.58
N GLY A 27 4.06 33.57 -4.48
CA GLY A 27 5.32 33.92 -3.84
C GLY A 27 6.51 33.59 -4.72
N ARG A 28 7.69 34.11 -4.33
CA ARG A 28 8.93 33.62 -4.92
C ARG A 28 9.06 32.13 -4.55
N PRO A 29 9.36 31.23 -5.49
CA PRO A 29 9.62 29.83 -5.16
C PRO A 29 10.77 29.73 -4.15
N GLU A 30 10.62 28.90 -3.13
CA GLU A 30 11.66 28.58 -2.15
C GLU A 30 11.84 27.06 -2.14
N ASP A 31 13.06 26.59 -2.39
CA ASP A 31 13.43 25.17 -2.52
C ASP A 31 12.57 24.35 -3.52
N THR A 32 11.47 23.76 -3.03
CA THR A 32 10.51 22.93 -3.80
C THR A 32 9.05 23.34 -3.58
N GLU A 33 8.83 24.48 -2.91
CA GLU A 33 7.52 24.98 -2.52
C GLU A 33 7.25 26.35 -3.18
N VAL A 34 5.98 26.60 -3.49
CA VAL A 34 5.50 27.94 -3.86
C VAL A 34 4.39 28.36 -2.90
N TRP A 35 4.32 29.67 -2.67
CA TRP A 35 3.45 30.26 -1.64
C TRP A 35 2.31 30.99 -2.33
N MET A 36 1.09 30.92 -1.81
CA MET A 36 0.03 31.84 -2.26
C MET A 36 0.25 33.22 -1.65
N LYS A 37 0.18 34.27 -2.46
CA LYS A 37 0.09 35.67 -2.02
C LYS A 37 -1.39 36.05 -1.92
N ASP A 38 -1.74 36.75 -0.85
CA ASP A 38 -3.03 37.45 -0.72
C ASP A 38 -4.29 36.56 -0.81
N GLY A 39 -4.17 35.29 -0.42
CA GLY A 39 -5.32 34.38 -0.31
C GLY A 39 -5.88 33.87 -1.64
N GLN A 40 -5.33 34.28 -2.78
CA GLN A 40 -5.75 33.78 -4.09
C GLN A 40 -4.54 33.56 -5.01
N ALA A 41 -4.51 32.44 -5.72
CA ALA A 41 -3.46 32.14 -6.69
C ALA A 41 -4.00 31.37 -7.89
N ARG A 42 -3.38 31.52 -9.06
CA ARG A 42 -3.80 30.83 -10.29
C ARG A 42 -2.68 30.06 -10.95
N LEU A 43 -2.93 28.80 -11.23
CA LEU A 43 -2.00 27.90 -11.90
C LEU A 43 -2.56 27.51 -13.26
N ARG A 44 -1.76 27.62 -14.32
CA ARG A 44 -2.05 26.94 -15.57
C ARG A 44 -1.38 25.58 -15.56
N ILE A 45 -2.14 24.55 -15.87
CA ILE A 45 -1.66 23.18 -16.07
C ILE A 45 -1.97 22.76 -17.52
N PRO A 46 -1.25 21.79 -18.09
CA PRO A 46 -1.62 21.21 -19.38
C PRO A 46 -3.05 20.66 -19.33
N ALA A 47 -3.76 20.74 -20.44
CA ALA A 47 -5.05 20.08 -20.52
C ALA A 47 -4.84 18.58 -20.26
N PRO A 48 -5.66 17.96 -19.39
CA PRO A 48 -5.53 16.54 -19.15
C PRO A 48 -5.75 15.78 -20.47
N PRO A 49 -4.99 14.69 -20.71
CA PRO A 49 -5.25 13.81 -21.85
C PRO A 49 -6.69 13.30 -21.74
N SER A 50 -7.35 13.08 -22.89
CA SER A 50 -8.77 12.69 -22.98
C SER A 50 -9.16 11.66 -21.91
N GLY A 51 -10.12 11.98 -21.04
CA GLY A 51 -10.55 11.10 -19.94
C GLY A 51 -10.70 11.85 -18.61
N SER A 52 -10.99 11.11 -17.52
CA SER A 52 -10.88 11.68 -16.17
C SER A 52 -9.39 11.79 -15.82
N ALA A 53 -8.99 12.86 -15.15
CA ALA A 53 -7.60 13.02 -14.69
C ALA A 53 -7.59 13.50 -13.24
N TYR A 54 -6.45 13.38 -12.58
CA TYR A 54 -6.24 13.84 -11.21
C TYR A 54 -5.04 14.76 -11.16
N LEU A 55 -5.20 15.89 -10.48
CA LEU A 55 -4.09 16.75 -10.09
C LEU A 55 -3.67 16.40 -8.67
N VAL A 56 -2.41 16.05 -8.46
CA VAL A 56 -1.88 15.76 -7.12
C VAL A 56 -1.11 16.97 -6.60
N LEU A 57 -1.51 17.45 -5.41
CA LEU A 57 -0.94 18.61 -4.73
C LEU A 57 -0.47 18.23 -3.33
N GLY A 58 0.81 18.44 -3.04
CA GLY A 58 1.28 18.62 -1.67
C GLY A 58 0.84 19.99 -1.16
N LEU A 59 0.17 20.01 -0.02
CA LEU A 59 -0.30 21.19 0.68
C LEU A 59 0.41 21.28 2.03
N ARG A 60 0.80 22.48 2.42
CA ARG A 60 1.35 22.73 3.75
C ARG A 60 0.87 24.09 4.24
N ALA A 61 0.39 24.14 5.48
CA ALA A 61 0.12 25.42 6.12
C ALA A 61 1.42 25.97 6.73
N PRO A 62 1.70 27.27 6.62
CA PRO A 62 2.73 27.90 7.45
C PRO A 62 2.39 27.70 8.94
N ALA A 63 3.42 27.67 9.79
CA ALA A 63 3.41 27.17 11.16
C ALA A 63 2.13 27.47 11.99
N ALA A 64 1.79 26.51 12.87
CA ALA A 64 0.62 26.50 13.74
C ALA A 64 0.39 27.82 14.53
N PRO A 65 -0.86 28.13 14.91
CA PRO A 65 -2.04 27.26 14.95
C PRO A 65 -3.18 27.86 14.12
N SER A 66 -3.26 27.55 12.84
CA SER A 66 -4.43 27.98 12.06
C SER A 66 -4.81 26.92 11.03
N ARG A 67 -5.99 26.32 11.23
CA ARG A 67 -6.68 25.52 10.23
C ARG A 67 -7.02 26.45 9.07
N ARG A 68 -6.39 26.25 7.91
CA ARG A 68 -6.66 27.10 6.73
C ARG A 68 -7.59 26.37 5.77
N GLY A 69 -8.65 27.04 5.33
CA GLY A 69 -9.48 26.56 4.23
C GLY A 69 -8.80 26.82 2.90
N LEU A 70 -8.77 25.83 2.00
CA LEU A 70 -8.32 25.96 0.63
C LEU A 70 -9.43 25.47 -0.31
N THR A 71 -9.90 26.33 -1.21
CA THR A 71 -10.81 25.96 -2.29
C THR A 71 -10.04 25.94 -3.59
N VAL A 72 -10.18 24.87 -4.37
CA VAL A 72 -9.59 24.76 -5.70
C VAL A 72 -10.70 24.75 -6.73
N MET A 73 -10.58 25.59 -7.75
CA MET A 73 -11.60 25.81 -8.77
C MET A 73 -11.01 25.74 -10.17
N ALA A 74 -11.84 25.39 -11.15
CA ALA A 74 -11.59 25.59 -12.57
C ALA A 74 -12.71 26.47 -13.14
N GLY A 75 -12.39 27.71 -13.53
CA GLY A 75 -13.42 28.72 -13.80
C GLY A 75 -14.30 28.95 -12.57
N GLU A 76 -15.63 28.84 -12.74
CA GLU A 76 -16.61 28.96 -11.65
C GLU A 76 -16.87 27.64 -10.89
N ARG A 77 -16.29 26.53 -11.36
CA ARG A 77 -16.55 25.20 -10.78
C ARG A 77 -15.58 24.89 -9.65
N VAL A 78 -16.12 24.58 -8.47
CA VAL A 78 -15.33 24.07 -7.35
C VAL A 78 -14.94 22.62 -7.60
N LEU A 79 -13.64 22.35 -7.65
CA LEU A 79 -13.07 21.01 -7.78
C LEU A 79 -12.80 20.35 -6.43
N GLY A 80 -12.57 21.15 -5.38
CA GLY A 80 -12.38 20.64 -4.03
C GLY A 80 -12.30 21.74 -2.98
N ARG A 81 -12.67 21.40 -1.75
CA ARG A 81 -12.48 22.23 -0.55
C ARG A 81 -11.72 21.42 0.48
N TYR A 82 -10.65 21.99 1.00
CA TYR A 82 -9.73 21.31 1.89
C TYR A 82 -9.49 22.15 3.14
N HIS A 83 -9.22 21.47 4.25
CA HIS A 83 -8.65 22.11 5.42
C HIS A 83 -7.21 21.63 5.56
N VAL A 84 -6.28 22.58 5.65
CA VAL A 84 -4.85 22.32 5.79
C VAL A 84 -4.44 22.69 7.22
N THR A 85 -4.12 21.68 8.01
CA THR A 85 -3.64 21.81 9.40
C THR A 85 -2.18 21.41 9.56
N GLY A 86 -1.57 20.84 8.53
CA GLY A 86 -0.19 20.37 8.46
C GLY A 86 0.17 19.93 7.03
N PRO A 87 1.40 19.42 6.80
CA PRO A 87 1.79 18.86 5.51
C PRO A 87 0.85 17.71 5.11
N THR A 88 0.30 17.74 3.91
CA THR A 88 -0.64 16.73 3.43
C THR A 88 -0.74 16.71 1.92
N THR A 89 -1.02 15.57 1.29
CA THR A 89 -1.19 15.48 -0.17
C THR A 89 -2.66 15.33 -0.54
N ARG A 90 -3.12 16.00 -1.60
CA ARG A 90 -4.49 15.94 -2.11
C ARG A 90 -4.50 15.61 -3.59
N ALA A 91 -5.25 14.59 -3.95
CA ALA A 91 -5.63 14.32 -5.33
C ALA A 91 -6.95 15.03 -5.63
N ILE A 92 -6.97 15.84 -6.68
CA ILE A 92 -8.13 16.60 -7.14
C ILE A 92 -8.58 16.01 -8.46
N ARG A 93 -9.79 15.46 -8.50
CA ARG A 93 -10.37 14.96 -9.75
C ARG A 93 -10.64 16.15 -10.68
N LEU A 94 -10.10 16.08 -11.88
CA LEU A 94 -10.40 16.95 -13.01
C LEU A 94 -11.53 16.29 -13.83
N PRO A 95 -12.72 16.93 -13.91
CA PRO A 95 -13.81 16.46 -14.75
C PRO A 95 -13.36 16.27 -16.20
N ALA A 96 -13.86 15.24 -16.87
CA ALA A 96 -13.50 14.94 -18.25
C ALA A 96 -13.91 16.07 -19.22
N GLU A 97 -14.95 16.84 -18.84
CA GLU A 97 -15.37 18.05 -19.58
C GLU A 97 -14.30 19.16 -19.62
N LEU A 98 -13.28 19.10 -18.75
CA LEU A 98 -12.16 20.03 -18.74
C LEU A 98 -10.97 19.54 -19.59
N ALA A 99 -11.08 18.35 -20.20
CA ALA A 99 -10.05 17.82 -21.10
C ALA A 99 -10.11 18.46 -22.48
N GLY A 100 -8.97 18.52 -23.16
CA GLY A 100 -8.90 18.93 -24.57
C GLY A 100 -8.93 20.44 -24.84
N THR A 101 -8.79 21.31 -23.82
CA THR A 101 -8.59 22.75 -24.06
C THR A 101 -7.19 23.02 -24.60
N PRO A 102 -7.01 23.60 -25.82
CA PRO A 102 -5.68 23.83 -26.40
C PRO A 102 -4.79 24.75 -25.54
N GLU A 103 -5.42 25.63 -24.76
CA GLU A 103 -4.76 26.64 -23.92
C GLU A 103 -4.37 26.12 -22.52
N GLY A 104 -4.63 24.83 -22.24
CA GLY A 104 -4.48 24.24 -20.92
C GLY A 104 -5.63 24.56 -19.97
N LEU A 105 -5.54 24.05 -18.75
CA LEU A 105 -6.54 24.26 -17.70
C LEU A 105 -6.01 25.27 -16.67
N VAL A 106 -6.78 26.32 -16.40
CA VAL A 106 -6.44 27.29 -15.35
C VAL A 106 -7.19 26.95 -14.08
N LEU A 107 -6.44 26.73 -13.00
CA LEU A 107 -6.95 26.46 -11.68
C LEU A 107 -6.79 27.68 -10.78
N THR A 108 -7.85 28.03 -10.06
CA THR A 108 -7.86 29.09 -9.05
C THR A 108 -7.86 28.46 -7.67
N PHE A 109 -6.90 28.85 -6.85
CA PHE A 109 -6.76 28.50 -5.45
C PHE A 109 -7.24 29.67 -4.61
N LEU A 110 -8.16 29.44 -3.68
CA LEU A 110 -8.67 30.43 -2.73
C LEU A 110 -8.40 29.94 -1.32
N ALA A 111 -7.52 30.62 -0.60
CA ALA A 111 -7.22 30.36 0.80
C ALA A 111 -8.01 31.33 1.67
N GLY A 112 -8.79 30.77 2.61
CA GLY A 112 -9.74 31.55 3.42
C GLY A 112 -9.08 32.57 4.33
N ASP A 113 -8.03 32.16 5.06
CA ASP A 113 -7.36 33.02 6.03
C ASP A 113 -5.84 32.96 5.80
N GLY A 114 -5.27 33.67 4.83
CA GLY A 114 -3.80 33.75 4.68
C GLY A 114 -3.14 32.62 3.86
N PRO A 115 -1.80 32.63 3.75
CA PRO A 115 -1.08 31.88 2.72
C PRO A 115 -1.09 30.36 2.96
N VAL A 116 -1.18 29.60 1.87
CA VAL A 116 -1.02 28.13 1.83
C VAL A 116 0.16 27.79 0.93
N ASN A 117 1.00 26.86 1.36
CA ASN A 117 2.13 26.37 0.58
C ASN A 117 1.67 25.20 -0.28
N LEU A 118 2.14 25.22 -1.52
CA LEU A 118 1.81 24.23 -2.52
C LEU A 118 3.10 23.62 -3.07
N ARG A 119 3.11 22.29 -3.14
CA ARG A 119 4.11 21.47 -3.80
C ARG A 119 3.40 20.65 -4.87
N PHE A 120 3.83 20.73 -6.12
CA PHE A 120 3.14 20.05 -7.22
C PHE A 120 3.67 18.62 -7.39
N ALA A 121 2.78 17.63 -7.55
CA ALA A 121 3.14 16.22 -7.64
C ALA A 121 2.58 15.51 -8.90
N ALA A 122 2.36 16.27 -9.98
CA ALA A 122 1.95 15.80 -11.32
C ALA A 122 0.44 15.69 -11.60
N LEU A 123 0.12 15.72 -12.90
CA LEU A 123 -1.15 15.33 -13.49
C LEU A 123 -1.10 13.82 -13.76
N GLN A 124 -2.02 13.05 -13.19
CA GLN A 124 -2.18 11.63 -13.47
C GLN A 124 -3.46 11.42 -14.30
N PRO A 125 -3.42 10.71 -15.44
CA PRO A 125 -4.65 10.22 -16.07
C PRO A 125 -5.31 9.20 -15.14
N ASP A 126 -6.62 9.36 -14.93
CA ASP A 126 -7.50 8.59 -14.05
C ASP A 126 -7.10 8.51 -12.56
N HIS A 127 -8.10 8.36 -11.68
CA HIS A 127 -7.85 7.82 -10.34
C HIS A 127 -7.52 6.37 -10.65
N PRO A 128 -6.51 5.74 -10.05
CA PRO A 128 -6.54 4.30 -10.11
C PRO A 128 -7.74 3.84 -9.28
N ALA A 129 -8.81 3.42 -9.96
CA ALA A 129 -9.26 2.05 -9.76
C ALA A 129 -8.00 1.19 -9.65
N ALA A 130 -7.95 0.26 -8.68
CA ALA A 130 -6.81 -0.61 -8.44
C ALA A 130 -6.05 -0.90 -9.76
N PRO A 131 -4.72 -0.72 -9.80
CA PRO A 131 -3.96 -0.79 -11.04
C PRO A 131 -4.44 -2.00 -11.83
N PRO A 132 -4.83 -1.85 -13.11
CA PRO A 132 -5.28 -3.00 -13.89
C PRO A 132 -4.19 -4.06 -13.79
N PRO A 133 -4.58 -5.33 -13.56
CA PRO A 133 -3.61 -6.41 -13.39
C PRO A 133 -2.61 -6.32 -14.56
N PRO A 134 -1.29 -6.40 -14.30
CA PRO A 134 -0.32 -6.36 -15.37
C PRO A 134 -0.71 -7.40 -16.43
N ALA A 135 -0.82 -6.95 -17.68
CA ALA A 135 -1.19 -7.81 -18.79
C ALA A 135 -0.11 -8.87 -19.00
N ASP A 136 -0.57 -10.12 -18.96
CA ASP A 136 0.09 -11.39 -19.27
C ASP A 136 1.24 -11.85 -18.35
N ASP A 137 0.89 -12.64 -17.33
CA ASP A 137 1.27 -14.07 -17.27
C ASP A 137 0.27 -14.88 -16.42
N ASP A 138 -0.53 -15.69 -17.13
CA ASP A 138 -1.25 -16.91 -16.70
C ASP A 138 -1.12 -17.26 -15.22
N GLY A 139 -2.17 -17.02 -14.41
CA GLY A 139 -2.47 -17.78 -13.19
C GLY A 139 -1.43 -17.77 -12.04
N SER A 140 -0.19 -17.37 -12.30
CA SER A 140 1.01 -17.71 -11.54
C SER A 140 1.31 -16.66 -10.51
N ASP A 141 1.13 -15.38 -10.83
CA ASP A 141 1.26 -14.28 -9.86
C ASP A 141 0.08 -14.28 -8.87
N ARG A 142 -1.14 -14.50 -9.36
CA ARG A 142 -2.29 -14.68 -8.47
C ARG A 142 -2.10 -15.89 -7.56
N ALA A 143 -1.71 -17.04 -8.12
CA ALA A 143 -1.46 -18.25 -7.33
C ALA A 143 -0.31 -18.05 -6.33
N LEU A 144 0.77 -17.37 -6.73
CA LEU A 144 1.88 -16.98 -5.87
C LEU A 144 1.35 -16.16 -4.69
N MET A 145 0.63 -15.07 -4.94
CA MET A 145 0.14 -14.18 -3.88
C MET A 145 -0.83 -14.87 -2.91
N LEU A 146 -1.56 -15.89 -3.36
CA LEU A 146 -2.44 -16.71 -2.50
C LEU A 146 -1.68 -17.65 -1.55
N ARG A 147 -0.38 -17.87 -1.75
CA ARG A 147 0.48 -18.63 -0.82
C ARG A 147 0.95 -17.81 0.38
N PHE A 148 0.63 -16.51 0.40
CA PHE A 148 1.01 -15.61 1.46
C PHE A 148 -0.22 -15.16 2.26
N GLU A 149 -0.04 -14.99 3.57
CA GLU A 149 -1.05 -14.41 4.46
C GLU A 149 -0.40 -13.27 5.25
N SER A 150 -1.06 -12.11 5.32
CA SER A 150 -0.55 -11.01 6.13
C SER A 150 -0.67 -11.34 7.63
N LEU A 151 0.24 -10.83 8.44
CA LEU A 151 0.16 -10.81 9.91
C LEU A 151 -0.16 -9.42 10.48
N GLY A 152 -0.50 -8.46 9.61
CA GLY A 152 -1.03 -7.17 10.03
C GLY A 152 0.02 -6.25 10.65
N GLU A 153 0.44 -5.27 9.86
CA GLU A 153 1.14 -4.07 10.31
C GLU A 153 0.41 -2.85 9.72
N ASN A 154 0.06 -2.93 8.44
CA ASN A 154 -0.83 -2.00 7.75
C ASN A 154 -1.57 -2.70 6.59
N CYS A 155 -2.21 -1.92 5.72
CA CYS A 155 -2.94 -2.42 4.54
C CYS A 155 -2.07 -2.77 3.32
N GLU A 156 -0.77 -2.46 3.33
CA GLU A 156 0.09 -2.46 2.13
C GLU A 156 0.13 -3.83 1.45
N PHE A 157 0.43 -4.89 2.21
CA PHE A 157 0.53 -6.22 1.61
C PHE A 157 -0.81 -6.73 1.08
N GLY A 158 -1.92 -6.42 1.74
CA GLY A 158 -3.25 -6.74 1.23
C GLY A 158 -3.56 -6.05 -0.11
N LEU A 159 -3.03 -4.84 -0.31
CA LEU A 159 -3.13 -4.09 -1.57
C LEU A 159 -2.19 -4.64 -2.65
N VAL A 160 -1.00 -5.12 -2.28
CA VAL A 160 -0.11 -5.89 -3.17
C VAL A 160 -0.84 -7.11 -3.71
N GLN A 161 -1.45 -7.92 -2.83
CA GLN A 161 -2.22 -9.10 -3.25
C GLN A 161 -3.34 -8.72 -4.25
N ARG A 162 -4.08 -7.64 -3.95
CA ARG A 162 -5.14 -7.11 -4.82
C ARG A 162 -4.61 -6.71 -6.19
N ALA A 163 -3.45 -6.07 -6.28
CA ALA A 163 -2.85 -5.66 -7.55
C ALA A 163 -2.49 -6.83 -8.47
N TYR A 164 -2.29 -8.02 -7.91
CA TYR A 164 -2.06 -9.26 -8.65
C TYR A 164 -3.32 -10.14 -8.74
N GLY A 165 -4.51 -9.57 -8.51
CA GLY A 165 -5.79 -10.30 -8.61
C GLY A 165 -6.02 -11.35 -7.53
N ALA A 166 -5.21 -11.35 -6.46
CA ALA A 166 -5.39 -12.22 -5.31
C ALA A 166 -6.24 -11.50 -4.25
N GLU A 167 -7.42 -12.07 -3.98
CA GLU A 167 -8.35 -11.55 -2.96
C GLU A 167 -8.57 -12.59 -1.84
N PRO A 168 -7.52 -13.00 -1.09
CA PRO A 168 -7.72 -13.91 0.01
C PRO A 168 -8.57 -13.24 1.09
N ILE A 169 -9.47 -14.04 1.67
CA ILE A 169 -10.24 -13.67 2.83
C ILE A 169 -9.32 -13.83 4.05
N GLY A 170 -8.80 -12.74 4.61
CA GLY A 170 -7.82 -12.79 5.69
C GLY A 170 -8.20 -11.86 6.83
N LEU A 171 -8.03 -12.32 8.08
CA LEU A 171 -8.26 -11.51 9.28
C LEU A 171 -7.36 -10.27 9.28
N MET A 172 -6.08 -10.47 8.97
CA MET A 172 -5.04 -9.45 9.12
C MET A 172 -4.73 -8.68 7.83
N ARG A 173 -5.34 -9.06 6.70
CA ARG A 173 -4.97 -8.57 5.36
C ARG A 173 -5.03 -7.04 5.21
N PHE A 174 -5.99 -6.40 5.87
CA PHE A 174 -6.15 -4.94 5.90
C PHE A 174 -6.20 -4.42 7.33
N ALA A 175 -5.63 -5.18 8.27
CA ALA A 175 -5.59 -4.81 9.66
C ALA A 175 -4.17 -4.42 10.07
N SER A 176 -4.08 -3.47 10.99
CA SER A 176 -2.88 -3.22 11.77
C SER A 176 -3.03 -3.84 13.16
N THR A 177 -1.92 -4.34 13.69
CA THR A 177 -1.79 -4.71 15.08
C THR A 177 -0.33 -4.53 15.52
N ASP A 178 -0.14 -4.22 16.80
CA ASP A 178 1.19 -4.18 17.40
C ASP A 178 1.74 -5.61 17.51
N LEU A 179 3.06 -5.74 17.35
CA LEU A 179 3.74 -7.04 17.42
C LEU A 179 3.50 -7.77 18.74
N ARG A 180 3.49 -7.07 19.88
CA ARG A 180 3.27 -7.69 21.20
C ARG A 180 1.86 -8.25 21.30
N ARG A 181 0.85 -7.49 20.87
CA ARG A 181 -0.53 -7.95 20.80
C ARG A 181 -0.72 -9.09 19.81
N LEU A 182 -0.03 -9.08 18.68
CA LEU A 182 -0.03 -10.20 17.75
C LEU A 182 0.52 -11.48 18.39
N LEU A 183 1.63 -11.39 19.12
CA LEU A 183 2.18 -12.52 19.87
C LEU A 183 1.16 -13.07 20.88
N LEU A 184 0.53 -12.17 21.65
CA LEU A 184 -0.54 -12.56 22.59
C LEU A 184 -1.73 -13.22 21.88
N ALA A 185 -2.10 -12.75 20.69
CA ALA A 185 -3.19 -13.31 19.91
C ALA A 185 -2.86 -14.71 19.37
N LEU A 186 -1.66 -14.88 18.81
CA LEU A 186 -1.17 -16.17 18.31
C LEU A 186 -1.06 -17.20 19.44
N ASP A 187 -0.61 -16.79 20.62
CA ASP A 187 -0.43 -17.67 21.78
C ASP A 187 -1.74 -17.98 22.49
N GLY A 188 -2.66 -17.01 22.50
CA GLY A 188 -3.99 -17.13 23.11
C GLY A 188 -5.05 -17.72 22.18
N GLY A 189 -4.70 -18.19 20.98
CA GLY A 189 -5.67 -18.76 20.05
C GLY A 189 -6.69 -17.77 19.52
N PHE A 190 -6.37 -16.47 19.53
CA PHE A 190 -7.28 -15.38 19.22
C PHE A 190 -8.57 -15.41 20.05
N ALA A 191 -8.53 -15.93 21.27
CA ALA A 191 -9.71 -16.06 22.11
C ALA A 191 -10.39 -14.70 22.39
N GLY A 192 -11.71 -14.64 22.23
CA GLY A 192 -12.52 -13.45 22.55
C GLY A 192 -12.57 -12.38 21.46
N ILE A 193 -11.72 -12.45 20.43
CA ILE A 193 -11.82 -11.53 19.30
C ILE A 193 -13.18 -11.69 18.58
N GLY A 194 -13.77 -10.58 18.15
CA GLY A 194 -15.07 -10.61 17.46
C GLY A 194 -16.29 -10.75 18.37
N ALA A 195 -16.10 -10.83 19.69
CA ALA A 195 -17.20 -10.68 20.63
C ALA A 195 -17.87 -9.30 20.46
N PRO A 196 -19.21 -9.19 20.54
CA PRO A 196 -19.92 -7.92 20.36
C PRO A 196 -19.36 -6.76 21.17
N GLU A 197 -19.00 -7.01 22.43
CA GLU A 197 -18.45 -6.05 23.37
C GLU A 197 -16.96 -5.72 23.12
N ALA A 198 -16.25 -6.59 22.40
CA ALA A 198 -14.84 -6.42 22.07
C ALA A 198 -14.63 -5.56 20.82
N LEU A 199 -15.61 -5.53 19.91
CA LEU A 199 -15.53 -4.73 18.68
C LEU A 199 -16.14 -3.34 18.87
N THR A 200 -15.40 -2.32 18.42
CA THR A 200 -15.90 -0.95 18.27
C THR A 200 -15.90 -0.53 16.81
N VAL A 201 -16.86 0.32 16.45
CA VAL A 201 -16.97 0.93 15.13
C VAL A 201 -16.93 2.44 15.31
N GLU A 202 -15.97 3.08 14.65
CA GLU A 202 -15.72 4.51 14.75
C GLU A 202 -15.61 5.13 13.36
N VAL A 203 -15.95 6.40 13.21
CA VAL A 203 -15.87 7.10 11.92
C VAL A 203 -14.51 7.78 11.79
N SER A 204 -13.86 7.58 10.65
CA SER A 204 -12.66 8.30 10.23
C SER A 204 -12.82 8.79 8.81
N LYS A 205 -12.81 10.12 8.59
CA LYS A 205 -12.86 10.75 7.25
C LYS A 205 -13.96 10.17 6.33
N ASP A 206 -15.16 9.98 6.88
CA ASP A 206 -16.38 9.44 6.24
C ASP A 206 -16.40 7.92 6.00
N GLU A 207 -15.43 7.17 6.50
CA GLU A 207 -15.40 5.71 6.48
C GLU A 207 -15.49 5.14 7.89
N TYR A 208 -16.09 3.95 8.04
CA TYR A 208 -16.04 3.19 9.28
C TYR A 208 -14.70 2.46 9.45
N MET A 209 -14.11 2.65 10.62
CA MET A 209 -12.99 1.88 11.15
C MET A 209 -13.51 0.93 12.23
N VAL A 210 -12.93 -0.26 12.27
CA VAL A 210 -13.27 -1.27 13.27
C VAL A 210 -12.05 -1.52 14.12
N SER A 211 -12.24 -1.56 15.43
CA SER A 211 -11.19 -1.92 16.38
C SER A 211 -11.63 -3.09 17.24
N ASP A 212 -10.73 -4.03 17.47
CA ASP A 212 -10.86 -5.06 18.50
C ASP A 212 -10.09 -4.62 19.75
N ARG A 213 -10.73 -4.73 20.92
CA ARG A 213 -10.12 -4.32 22.20
C ARG A 213 -9.27 -5.41 22.86
N VAL A 214 -9.43 -6.67 22.48
CA VAL A 214 -8.74 -7.80 23.11
C VAL A 214 -7.27 -7.83 22.70
N TYR A 215 -7.03 -7.83 21.40
CA TYR A 215 -5.70 -7.87 20.79
C TYR A 215 -5.40 -6.64 19.94
N GLY A 216 -6.24 -5.59 20.01
CA GLY A 216 -5.91 -4.30 19.42
C GLY A 216 -5.78 -4.32 17.91
N LEU A 217 -6.55 -5.16 17.21
CA LEU A 217 -6.64 -5.11 15.76
C LEU A 217 -7.38 -3.84 15.36
N HIS A 218 -6.93 -3.18 14.30
CA HIS A 218 -7.60 -2.00 13.75
C HIS A 218 -7.63 -2.08 12.24
N TYR A 219 -8.78 -1.88 11.61
CA TYR A 219 -8.93 -2.03 10.16
C TYR A 219 -10.05 -1.18 9.57
N HIS A 220 -9.93 -0.93 8.28
CA HIS A 220 -10.95 -0.30 7.46
C HIS A 220 -12.12 -1.27 7.24
N ALA A 221 -13.35 -0.83 7.52
CA ALA A 221 -14.55 -1.59 7.23
C ALA A 221 -14.88 -1.58 5.72
N TRP A 222 -14.29 -0.65 4.95
CA TRP A 222 -14.58 -0.39 3.55
C TRP A 222 -16.05 -0.03 3.32
N VAL A 223 -16.62 0.73 4.26
CA VAL A 223 -18.01 1.21 4.24
C VAL A 223 -18.03 2.69 4.56
N LEU A 224 -18.66 3.48 3.70
CA LEU A 224 -18.86 4.89 3.94
C LEU A 224 -20.06 5.11 4.86
N THR A 225 -20.04 6.19 5.63
CA THR A 225 -21.11 6.57 6.57
C THR A 225 -22.47 6.82 5.93
N ARG A 226 -22.50 6.99 4.60
CA ARG A 226 -23.73 7.13 3.81
C ARG A 226 -24.35 5.80 3.37
N ASP A 227 -23.59 4.70 3.43
CA ASP A 227 -23.99 3.41 2.87
C ASP A 227 -24.61 2.49 3.94
N MET A 228 -24.16 2.58 5.19
CA MET A 228 -24.68 1.81 6.35
C MET A 228 -24.57 2.64 7.64
N SER A 229 -25.31 2.26 8.69
CA SER A 229 -25.10 2.79 10.04
C SER A 229 -23.93 2.10 10.76
N ALA A 230 -23.44 2.71 11.85
CA ALA A 230 -22.37 2.13 12.67
C ALA A 230 -22.82 0.80 13.31
N GLU A 231 -24.08 0.71 13.73
CA GLU A 231 -24.69 -0.48 14.32
C GLU A 231 -24.80 -1.62 13.29
N GLU A 232 -25.13 -1.31 12.04
CA GLU A 232 -25.18 -2.29 10.95
C GLU A 232 -23.78 -2.83 10.63
N VAL A 233 -22.78 -1.95 10.58
CA VAL A 233 -21.36 -2.34 10.39
C VAL A 233 -20.88 -3.18 11.57
N HIS A 234 -21.22 -2.79 12.80
CA HIS A 234 -20.87 -3.55 14.01
C HIS A 234 -21.48 -4.95 13.97
N ALA A 235 -22.78 -5.07 13.72
CA ALA A 235 -23.47 -6.35 13.62
C ALA A 235 -22.89 -7.23 12.49
N ARG A 236 -22.48 -6.62 11.37
CA ARG A 236 -21.78 -7.32 10.28
C ARG A 236 -20.44 -7.89 10.75
N GLU A 237 -19.60 -7.08 11.40
CA GLU A 237 -18.27 -7.52 11.84
C GLU A 237 -18.34 -8.56 12.96
N VAL A 238 -19.30 -8.46 13.89
CA VAL A 238 -19.56 -9.48 14.91
C VAL A 238 -19.83 -10.86 14.28
N ARG A 239 -20.44 -10.92 13.10
CA ARG A 239 -20.63 -12.18 12.36
C ARG A 239 -19.40 -12.58 11.56
N ARG A 240 -18.70 -11.61 10.97
CA ARG A 240 -17.59 -11.82 10.04
C ARG A 240 -16.29 -12.20 10.74
N VAL A 241 -15.92 -11.50 11.81
CA VAL A 241 -14.62 -11.67 12.50
C VAL A 241 -14.42 -13.10 13.01
N PRO A 242 -15.37 -13.76 13.70
CA PRO A 242 -15.19 -15.13 14.17
C PRO A 242 -14.94 -16.13 13.03
N PHE A 243 -15.52 -15.90 11.85
CA PHE A 243 -15.22 -16.70 10.67
C PHE A 243 -13.78 -16.48 10.18
N LEU A 244 -13.31 -15.23 10.12
CA LEU A 244 -11.93 -14.90 9.72
C LEU A 244 -10.89 -15.49 10.68
N VAL A 245 -11.19 -15.50 11.97
CA VAL A 245 -10.34 -16.10 13.00
C VAL A 245 -10.19 -17.59 12.77
N ARG A 246 -11.31 -18.29 12.59
CA ARG A 246 -11.30 -19.74 12.30
C ARG A 246 -10.50 -20.05 11.04
N LYS A 247 -10.70 -19.26 9.98
CA LYS A 247 -9.92 -19.44 8.75
C LYS A 247 -8.43 -19.21 8.98
N LEU A 248 -8.05 -18.16 9.71
CA LEU A 248 -6.65 -17.89 10.03
C LEU A 248 -6.03 -19.03 10.85
N THR A 249 -6.73 -19.55 11.84
CA THR A 249 -6.22 -20.66 12.67
C THR A 249 -6.15 -21.97 11.88
N GLU A 250 -7.07 -22.21 10.94
CA GLU A 250 -6.98 -23.32 9.97
C GLU A 250 -5.77 -23.17 9.04
N ASP A 251 -5.52 -21.96 8.50
CA ASP A 251 -4.35 -21.67 7.66
C ASP A 251 -3.03 -21.87 8.44
N LEU A 252 -2.99 -21.40 9.69
CA LEU A 252 -1.86 -21.58 10.61
C LEU A 252 -1.62 -23.07 10.94
N ALA A 253 -2.69 -23.84 11.19
CA ALA A 253 -2.57 -25.26 11.47
C ALA A 253 -2.12 -26.07 10.24
N GLY A 254 -2.56 -25.64 9.04
CA GLY A 254 -2.19 -26.29 7.79
C GLY A 254 -0.70 -26.14 7.44
N GLY A 255 -0.06 -25.00 7.79
CA GLY A 255 1.36 -24.81 7.50
C GLY A 255 1.69 -24.71 6.01
N HIS A 256 0.71 -24.33 5.19
CA HIS A 256 0.84 -24.27 3.72
C HIS A 256 1.03 -22.85 3.19
N LYS A 257 1.19 -21.87 4.10
CA LYS A 257 1.37 -20.45 3.75
C LYS A 257 2.64 -19.88 4.35
N ILE A 258 3.17 -18.87 3.67
CA ILE A 258 4.20 -17.99 4.21
C ILE A 258 3.50 -16.78 4.83
N PHE A 259 3.75 -16.54 6.10
CA PHE A 259 3.14 -15.43 6.84
C PHE A 259 4.00 -14.18 6.71
N VAL A 260 3.39 -13.04 6.37
CA VAL A 260 4.12 -11.80 6.04
C VAL A 260 3.90 -10.74 7.11
N ARG A 261 5.00 -10.24 7.67
CA ARG A 261 4.99 -9.03 8.51
C ARG A 261 5.99 -8.02 7.94
N SER A 262 5.58 -6.78 7.77
CA SER A 262 6.46 -5.70 7.34
C SER A 262 6.85 -4.87 8.56
N SER A 263 8.10 -4.41 8.65
CA SER A 263 8.49 -3.38 9.63
C SER A 263 8.85 -2.09 8.94
N ARG A 264 8.10 -1.04 9.28
CA ARG A 264 8.32 0.33 8.80
C ARG A 264 9.31 1.08 9.70
N GLY A 265 10.33 0.39 10.19
CA GLY A 265 11.29 0.90 11.17
C GLY A 265 10.77 0.94 12.61
N ILE A 266 9.67 0.21 12.88
CA ILE A 266 9.08 0.12 14.23
C ILE A 266 9.66 -1.07 14.99
N GLU A 267 9.83 -2.20 14.30
CA GLU A 267 10.22 -3.48 14.89
C GLU A 267 11.58 -3.91 14.37
N THR A 268 12.40 -4.48 15.25
CA THR A 268 13.68 -5.08 14.86
C THR A 268 13.50 -6.51 14.34
N GLU A 269 14.54 -7.02 13.69
CA GLU A 269 14.56 -8.42 13.24
C GLU A 269 14.46 -9.39 14.43
N GLU A 270 15.11 -9.10 15.55
CA GLU A 270 15.05 -9.91 16.77
C GLU A 270 13.64 -9.94 17.38
N GLU A 271 12.96 -8.80 17.39
CA GLU A 271 11.57 -8.73 17.86
C GLU A 271 10.64 -9.52 16.96
N ALA A 272 10.78 -9.39 15.63
CA ALA A 272 9.98 -10.14 14.68
C ALA A 272 10.25 -11.66 14.74
N TYR A 273 11.51 -12.06 15.00
CA TYR A 273 11.89 -13.46 15.16
C TYR A 273 11.12 -14.15 16.32
N ALA A 274 10.67 -13.39 17.32
CA ALA A 274 9.84 -13.92 18.40
C ALA A 274 8.49 -14.49 17.93
N LEU A 275 8.00 -14.12 16.74
CA LEU A 275 6.79 -14.70 16.14
C LEU A 275 6.99 -16.15 15.69
N VAL A 276 8.21 -16.54 15.33
CA VAL A 276 8.50 -17.87 14.78
C VAL A 276 8.07 -19.01 15.71
N PRO A 277 8.45 -19.04 17.01
CA PRO A 277 7.96 -20.07 17.91
C PRO A 277 6.44 -20.04 18.10
N SER A 278 5.81 -18.86 18.11
CA SER A 278 4.35 -18.72 18.19
C SER A 278 3.65 -19.33 16.96
N LEU A 279 4.11 -19.00 15.75
CA LEU A 279 3.60 -19.58 14.51
C LEU A 279 3.83 -21.09 14.46
N ARG A 280 4.98 -21.57 14.93
CA ARG A 280 5.33 -23.00 14.93
C ARG A 280 4.54 -23.88 15.88
N ARG A 281 3.91 -23.29 16.90
CA ARG A 281 2.96 -24.02 17.76
C ARG A 281 1.71 -24.47 16.99
N TRP A 282 1.35 -23.78 15.93
CA TRP A 282 0.20 -24.12 15.10
C TRP A 282 0.53 -25.16 14.03
N GLY A 283 1.67 -25.00 13.36
CA GLY A 283 2.08 -25.85 12.25
C GLY A 283 3.47 -25.47 11.74
N PRO A 284 3.98 -26.12 10.67
CA PRO A 284 5.31 -25.85 10.11
C PRO A 284 5.36 -24.53 9.31
N ASN A 285 4.90 -23.44 9.92
CA ASN A 285 4.77 -22.12 9.33
C ASN A 285 6.13 -21.46 9.09
N GLU A 286 6.21 -20.69 8.01
CA GLU A 286 7.35 -19.82 7.68
C GLU A 286 6.94 -18.36 7.83
N LEU A 287 7.79 -17.55 8.44
CA LEU A 287 7.64 -16.10 8.55
C LEU A 287 8.53 -15.42 7.52
N LEU A 288 7.95 -14.53 6.73
CA LEU A 288 8.63 -13.54 5.92
C LEU A 288 8.52 -12.18 6.59
N PHE A 289 9.61 -11.70 7.16
CA PHE A 289 9.71 -10.36 7.72
C PHE A 289 10.32 -9.42 6.68
N VAL A 290 9.62 -8.35 6.32
CA VAL A 290 10.06 -7.43 5.27
C VAL A 290 10.58 -6.14 5.90
N LEU A 291 11.81 -5.78 5.53
CA LEU A 291 12.52 -4.57 5.94
C LEU A 291 12.73 -3.63 4.76
N GLN A 292 13.03 -2.37 5.05
CA GLN A 292 13.53 -1.46 4.04
C GLN A 292 14.97 -1.86 3.66
N ALA A 293 15.27 -1.88 2.36
CA ALA A 293 16.57 -2.22 1.83
C ALA A 293 17.65 -1.21 2.25
N ASP A 294 18.90 -1.66 2.32
CA ASP A 294 20.06 -0.85 2.66
C ASP A 294 21.25 -1.16 1.71
N ALA A 295 22.43 -0.61 2.02
CA ALA A 295 23.61 -0.81 1.18
C ALA A 295 24.11 -2.27 1.13
N ALA A 296 23.84 -3.06 2.17
CA ALA A 296 24.21 -4.48 2.24
C ALA A 296 23.11 -5.40 1.68
N HIS A 297 21.86 -4.96 1.71
CA HIS A 297 20.70 -5.77 1.35
C HIS A 297 19.91 -5.11 0.21
N ALA A 298 20.11 -5.62 -1.01
CA ALA A 298 19.48 -5.06 -2.21
C ALA A 298 17.94 -5.22 -2.22
N PRO A 299 17.18 -4.26 -2.79
CA PRO A 299 15.74 -4.42 -2.96
C PRO A 299 15.35 -5.65 -3.77
N GLY A 300 14.25 -6.31 -3.39
CA GLY A 300 13.71 -7.49 -4.07
C GLY A 300 14.34 -8.81 -3.66
N THR A 301 15.33 -8.82 -2.76
CA THR A 301 15.99 -10.03 -2.28
C THR A 301 15.30 -10.59 -1.03
N VAL A 302 15.52 -11.88 -0.78
CA VAL A 302 15.10 -12.58 0.44
C VAL A 302 16.22 -13.50 0.90
N GLU A 303 16.48 -13.52 2.19
CA GLU A 303 17.47 -14.37 2.82
C GLU A 303 16.83 -15.20 3.93
N ARG A 304 17.26 -16.47 4.05
CA ARG A 304 16.89 -17.30 5.19
C ARG A 304 17.84 -16.98 6.35
N ARG A 305 17.33 -16.28 7.36
CA ARG A 305 18.09 -15.95 8.59
C ARG A 305 18.14 -17.13 9.55
N ALA A 306 17.04 -17.89 9.66
CA ALA A 306 16.93 -19.08 10.48
C ALA A 306 15.87 -20.04 9.91
N PRO A 307 15.79 -21.30 10.37
CA PRO A 307 14.66 -22.14 10.04
C PRO A 307 13.36 -21.45 10.44
N GLY A 308 12.37 -21.37 9.54
CA GLY A 308 11.07 -20.73 9.83
C GLY A 308 11.08 -19.21 9.69
N PHE A 309 12.22 -18.61 9.35
CA PHE A 309 12.41 -17.17 9.33
C PHE A 309 13.18 -16.69 8.11
N LEU A 310 12.48 -15.94 7.28
CA LEU A 310 12.98 -15.29 6.08
C LEU A 310 12.94 -13.77 6.30
N VAL A 311 13.94 -13.08 5.79
CA VAL A 311 13.98 -11.61 5.76
C VAL A 311 14.04 -11.14 4.32
N GLY A 312 13.07 -10.33 3.93
CA GLY A 312 12.97 -9.73 2.60
C GLY A 312 13.22 -8.23 2.64
N TYR A 313 13.68 -7.65 1.53
CA TYR A 313 14.08 -6.25 1.47
C TYR A 313 13.32 -5.51 0.37
N VAL A 314 12.59 -4.45 0.75
CA VAL A 314 11.89 -3.56 -0.19
C VAL A 314 12.58 -2.20 -0.22
N GLU A 315 12.72 -1.56 -1.38
CA GLU A 315 13.42 -0.27 -1.47
C GLU A 315 12.77 0.81 -0.59
N ARG A 316 11.44 0.80 -0.51
CA ARG A 316 10.65 1.60 0.40
C ARG A 316 9.27 0.99 0.60
N PHE A 317 8.71 1.19 1.77
CA PHE A 317 7.29 0.94 2.00
C PHE A 317 6.43 2.06 1.39
N ALA A 318 5.16 1.75 1.14
CA ALA A 318 4.18 2.78 0.80
C ALA A 318 4.07 3.80 1.93
N PRO A 319 3.90 5.11 1.73
CA PRO A 319 3.69 6.06 2.82
C PRO A 319 2.47 5.69 3.68
N GLY A 320 2.51 5.92 4.99
CA GLY A 320 1.42 5.52 5.89
C GLY A 320 0.06 6.17 5.55
N GLU A 321 0.10 7.38 4.99
CA GLU A 321 -1.10 8.10 4.52
C GLU A 321 -1.62 7.61 3.16
N ASN A 322 -0.84 6.80 2.44
CA ASN A 322 -1.18 6.28 1.12
C ASN A 322 -0.60 4.88 0.92
N ALA A 323 -1.26 3.87 1.50
CA ALA A 323 -0.87 2.48 1.35
C ALA A 323 -0.95 1.95 -0.10
N HIS A 324 -1.53 2.70 -1.05
CA HIS A 324 -1.58 2.32 -2.47
C HIS A 324 -0.28 2.60 -3.24
N ASP A 325 0.63 3.42 -2.70
CA ASP A 325 1.92 3.73 -3.32
C ASP A 325 3.00 2.69 -2.95
N PHE A 326 2.70 1.41 -3.20
CA PHE A 326 3.63 0.30 -2.98
C PHE A 326 4.39 -0.07 -4.25
N LEU A 327 5.55 -0.71 -4.07
CA LEU A 327 6.40 -1.17 -5.18
C LEU A 327 6.00 -2.58 -5.61
N ALA A 328 4.92 -2.69 -6.39
CA ALA A 328 4.35 -3.99 -6.78
C ALA A 328 5.38 -4.98 -7.38
N PRO A 329 6.23 -4.59 -8.36
CA PRO A 329 7.21 -5.52 -8.94
C PRO A 329 8.24 -6.02 -7.93
N GLN A 330 8.63 -5.20 -6.96
CA GLN A 330 9.57 -5.60 -5.91
C GLN A 330 8.91 -6.55 -4.92
N TRP A 331 7.68 -6.26 -4.49
CA TRP A 331 6.90 -7.18 -3.65
C TRP A 331 6.72 -8.55 -4.32
N ARG A 332 6.49 -8.59 -5.63
CA ARG A 332 6.47 -9.83 -6.41
C ARG A 332 7.81 -10.56 -6.39
N ALA A 333 8.92 -9.85 -6.58
CA ALA A 333 10.26 -10.44 -6.51
C ALA A 333 10.53 -11.07 -5.13
N ILE A 334 10.19 -10.35 -4.05
CA ILE A 334 10.29 -10.85 -2.67
C ILE A 334 9.45 -12.13 -2.50
N CYS A 335 8.18 -12.12 -2.94
CA CYS A 335 7.32 -13.30 -2.82
C CYS A 335 7.88 -14.50 -3.60
N ARG A 336 8.36 -14.30 -4.84
CA ARG A 336 8.98 -15.38 -5.62
C ARG A 336 10.25 -15.93 -4.96
N ALA A 337 11.10 -15.06 -4.43
CA ALA A 337 12.31 -15.48 -3.73
C ALA A 337 12.00 -16.25 -2.43
N ALA A 338 11.03 -15.77 -1.64
CA ALA A 338 10.57 -16.47 -0.44
C ALA A 338 9.98 -17.85 -0.76
N GLU A 339 9.12 -17.93 -1.79
CA GLU A 339 8.54 -19.20 -2.25
C GLU A 339 9.62 -20.22 -2.62
N ALA A 340 10.62 -19.80 -3.40
CA ALA A 340 11.73 -20.66 -3.82
C ALA A 340 12.58 -21.18 -2.64
N LEU A 341 12.71 -20.41 -1.56
CA LEU A 341 13.44 -20.81 -0.35
C LEU A 341 12.65 -21.78 0.55
N VAL A 342 11.31 -21.78 0.48
CA VAL A 342 10.45 -22.65 1.27
C VAL A 342 10.11 -23.94 0.53
N TRP A 343 9.78 -23.82 -0.75
CA TRP A 343 9.42 -24.93 -1.63
C TRP A 343 10.37 -24.95 -2.83
N PRO A 344 11.64 -25.34 -2.63
CA PRO A 344 12.58 -25.46 -3.74
C PRO A 344 12.02 -26.45 -4.76
N ALA A 345 12.08 -26.08 -6.04
CA ALA A 345 11.78 -27.02 -7.11
C ALA A 345 12.66 -28.26 -6.92
N ALA A 346 12.05 -29.45 -7.02
CA ALA A 346 12.82 -30.69 -6.97
C ALA A 346 13.95 -30.61 -8.01
N ALA A 347 15.20 -30.78 -7.56
CA ALA A 347 16.33 -30.80 -8.47
C ALA A 347 16.03 -31.83 -9.58
N PRO A 348 16.26 -31.50 -10.86
CA PRO A 348 16.07 -32.48 -11.93
C PRO A 348 16.93 -33.69 -11.59
N ALA A 349 16.27 -34.85 -11.43
CA ALA A 349 16.95 -36.10 -11.15
C ALA A 349 18.07 -36.28 -12.18
N ASP A 350 19.30 -36.39 -11.67
CA ASP A 350 20.48 -36.65 -12.46
C ASP A 350 20.19 -37.85 -13.37
N ARG A 351 19.97 -37.58 -14.67
CA ARG A 351 19.82 -38.64 -15.67
C ARG A 351 21.21 -39.19 -15.90
N GLY A 352 21.65 -40.02 -14.96
CA GLY A 352 22.92 -40.71 -15.01
C GLY A 352 23.14 -41.27 -16.41
N HIS A 353 24.18 -40.77 -17.07
CA HIS A 353 24.79 -41.41 -18.22
C HIS A 353 25.45 -42.71 -17.74
N GLY A 354 24.62 -43.72 -17.50
CA GLY A 354 25.02 -45.11 -17.34
C GLY A 354 24.84 -45.84 -18.65
N THR A 355 25.75 -45.67 -19.59
CA THR A 355 25.86 -46.56 -20.75
C THR A 355 26.52 -47.86 -20.27
N PRO A 356 25.86 -49.03 -20.28
CA PRO A 356 26.55 -50.28 -20.04
C PRO A 356 27.31 -50.64 -21.31
N ARG A 357 28.63 -50.65 -21.22
CA ARG A 357 29.53 -51.12 -22.27
C ARG A 357 29.35 -52.64 -22.39
N MET A 358 28.54 -53.11 -23.34
CA MET A 358 28.54 -54.52 -23.75
C MET A 358 29.88 -54.83 -24.41
N ALA A 359 30.81 -55.41 -23.64
CA ALA A 359 31.95 -56.12 -24.20
C ALA A 359 31.44 -57.44 -24.78
N ALA A 360 31.65 -57.60 -26.09
CA ALA A 360 31.32 -58.79 -26.84
C ALA A 360 32.12 -59.99 -26.34
N LEU A 361 31.44 -61.02 -25.85
CA LEU A 361 31.95 -62.39 -25.81
C LEU A 361 31.79 -62.98 -27.20
N ARG A 362 32.89 -63.10 -27.94
CA ARG A 362 33.06 -64.10 -29.00
C ARG A 362 33.91 -65.23 -28.42
N GLY A 363 33.32 -66.42 -28.29
CA GLY A 363 34.07 -67.68 -28.34
C GLY A 363 33.95 -68.29 -29.75
N PRO A 364 34.40 -69.53 -30.00
CA PRO A 364 35.30 -70.38 -29.22
C PRO A 364 36.77 -70.31 -29.65
#